data_AF-A0A1F2ZTF2-F1
#
_entry.id   AF-A0A1F2ZTF2-F1
#
_cell.length_a   1.000
_cell.length_b   1.000
_cell.length_c   1.000
_cell.angle_alpha   90.00
_cell.angle_beta   90.00
_cell.angle_gamma   90.00
#
_symmetry.space_group_name_H-M   'P 1'
#
loop_
_entity.id
_entity.type
_entity.pdbx_description
1 polymer ?
#
loop_
_entity_poly.entity_id
_entity_poly.type
_entity_poly.pdbx_seq_one_letter_code
_entity_poly.pdbx_strand_id
1 'polypeptide(L)'
;MIEAYLALLRENPTIPTAAQIADRAGYSVRSVFERFPDLHTLRVAATDYAFGQASDQTWTTGPDGDRQARLGIHVERRAQVCEQWLPLWRALNVNKGASKDLQDRIDLIRKAIVARIEVMYGPELSTLSDKPRRQTVLAIEALVDFESWARMRDFFGLSFEEGCAVWIRAIDSLLPPTPADS
;
A
#
# COMPACT_ATOMS: atom_id res chain seq x y z
N MET A 1 -6.16 7.17 -19.76
CA MET A 1 -5.20 6.06 -20.00
C MET A 1 -4.75 5.42 -18.69
N ILE A 2 -4.16 6.16 -17.75
CA ILE A 2 -3.77 5.62 -16.43
C ILE A 2 -4.97 5.02 -15.69
N GLU A 3 -6.07 5.77 -15.54
CA GLU A 3 -7.28 5.27 -14.87
C GLU A 3 -7.91 4.07 -15.58
N ALA A 4 -7.90 4.06 -16.92
CA ALA A 4 -8.36 2.94 -17.73
C ALA A 4 -7.52 1.68 -17.48
N TYR A 5 -6.19 1.82 -17.44
CA TYR A 5 -5.28 0.73 -17.10
C TYR A 5 -5.54 0.19 -15.69
N LEU A 6 -5.73 1.06 -14.71
CA LEU A 6 -6.02 0.68 -13.32
C LEU A 6 -7.40 -0.01 -13.20
N ALA A 7 -8.40 0.47 -13.93
CA ALA A 7 -9.72 -0.17 -13.98
C ALA A 7 -9.66 -1.58 -14.56
N LEU A 8 -8.94 -1.75 -15.67
CA LEU A 8 -8.74 -3.06 -16.29
C LEU A 8 -8.03 -4.05 -15.35
N LEU A 9 -7.02 -3.58 -14.60
CA LEU A 9 -6.34 -4.39 -13.59
C LEU A 9 -7.27 -4.84 -12.45
N ARG A 10 -8.22 -3.98 -12.04
CA ARG A 10 -9.19 -4.35 -11.00
C ARG A 10 -10.19 -5.41 -11.48
N GLU A 11 -10.60 -5.35 -12.74
CA GLU A 11 -11.50 -6.33 -13.33
C GLU A 11 -10.81 -7.67 -13.59
N ASN A 12 -9.56 -7.62 -14.04
CA ASN A 12 -8.75 -8.80 -14.31
C ASN A 12 -7.28 -8.50 -13.96
N PRO A 13 -6.68 -9.19 -12.96
CA PRO A 13 -5.33 -8.91 -12.47
C PRO A 13 -4.23 -9.43 -13.42
N THR A 14 -4.36 -9.13 -14.71
CA THR A 14 -3.38 -9.41 -15.77
C THR A 14 -3.01 -8.11 -16.45
N ILE A 15 -1.79 -8.02 -17.00
CA ILE A 15 -1.30 -6.78 -17.62
C ILE A 15 -2.16 -6.46 -18.85
N PRO A 16 -2.89 -5.33 -18.88
CA PRO A 16 -3.71 -4.97 -20.01
C PRO A 16 -2.88 -4.65 -21.26
N THR A 17 -3.38 -5.05 -22.42
CA THR A 17 -2.80 -4.71 -23.73
C THR A 17 -3.10 -3.26 -24.11
N ALA A 18 -2.30 -2.69 -25.02
CA ALA A 18 -2.55 -1.34 -25.54
C ALA A 18 -3.95 -1.19 -26.18
N ALA A 19 -4.43 -2.25 -26.84
CA ALA A 19 -5.77 -2.28 -27.44
C ALA A 19 -6.88 -2.18 -26.38
N GLN A 20 -6.80 -2.97 -25.30
CA GLN A 20 -7.76 -2.92 -24.20
C GLN A 20 -7.76 -1.55 -23.51
N ILE A 21 -6.57 -0.97 -23.30
CA ILE A 21 -6.43 0.35 -22.66
C ILE A 21 -7.03 1.44 -23.56
N ALA A 22 -6.76 1.38 -24.86
CA ALA A 22 -7.26 2.34 -25.84
C ALA A 22 -8.80 2.30 -25.91
N ASP A 23 -9.36 1.11 -26.05
CA ASP A 23 -10.81 0.86 -26.06
C ASP A 23 -11.47 1.39 -24.78
N ARG A 24 -10.96 1.00 -23.61
CA ARG A 24 -11.48 1.46 -22.32
C ARG A 24 -11.40 2.98 -22.13
N ALA A 25 -10.35 3.61 -22.66
CA ALA A 25 -10.13 5.03 -22.52
C ALA A 25 -10.81 5.88 -23.61
N GLY A 26 -11.46 5.27 -24.60
CA GLY A 26 -12.05 5.97 -25.74
C GLY A 26 -11.02 6.59 -26.69
N TYR A 27 -9.81 6.01 -26.76
CA TYR A 27 -8.71 6.48 -27.61
C TYR A 27 -8.32 5.44 -28.65
N SER A 28 -7.55 5.87 -29.66
CA SER A 28 -6.87 4.93 -30.56
C SER A 28 -5.62 4.34 -29.90
N VAL A 29 -5.19 3.16 -30.34
CA VAL A 29 -3.90 2.56 -29.92
C VAL A 29 -2.73 3.50 -30.23
N ARG A 30 -2.79 4.21 -31.37
CA ARG A 30 -1.79 5.22 -31.74
C ARG A 30 -1.68 6.32 -30.69
N SER A 31 -2.81 6.85 -30.23
CA SER A 31 -2.84 7.91 -29.20
C SER A 31 -2.24 7.44 -27.88
N VAL A 32 -2.40 6.15 -27.53
CA VAL A 32 -1.74 5.57 -26.35
C VAL A 32 -0.22 5.64 -26.50
N PHE A 33 0.31 5.22 -27.65
CA PHE A 33 1.75 5.23 -27.90
C PHE A 33 2.36 6.63 -28.10
N GLU A 34 1.58 7.61 -28.55
CA GLU A 34 1.99 9.02 -28.59
C GLU A 34 2.22 9.60 -27.19
N ARG A 35 1.48 9.12 -26.18
CA ARG A 35 1.65 9.57 -24.78
C ARG A 35 2.61 8.68 -23.97
N PHE A 36 2.59 7.38 -24.24
CA PHE A 36 3.40 6.38 -23.54
C PHE A 36 4.12 5.52 -24.58
N PRO A 37 5.44 5.74 -24.80
CA PRO A 37 6.19 5.04 -25.84
C PRO A 37 6.09 3.51 -25.76
N ASP A 38 5.88 2.98 -24.55
CA ASP A 38 5.61 1.57 -24.29
C ASP A 38 4.69 1.38 -23.07
N LEU A 39 4.20 0.14 -22.90
CA LEU A 39 3.38 -0.23 -21.74
C LEU A 39 4.16 -0.25 -20.42
N HIS A 40 5.49 -0.22 -20.48
CA HIS A 40 6.33 -0.13 -19.29
C HIS A 40 6.24 1.28 -18.68
N THR A 41 6.40 2.30 -19.51
CA THR A 41 6.28 3.72 -19.15
C THR A 41 4.88 4.04 -18.61
N LEU A 42 3.83 3.47 -19.23
CA LEU A 42 2.47 3.61 -18.72
C LEU A 42 2.32 3.00 -17.32
N ARG A 43 2.92 1.83 -17.08
CA ARG A 43 2.89 1.16 -15.77
C ARG A 43 3.64 1.93 -14.70
N VAL A 44 4.80 2.49 -15.03
CA VAL A 44 5.54 3.39 -14.12
C VAL A 44 4.66 4.58 -13.76
N ALA A 45 4.07 5.26 -14.74
CA ALA A 45 3.17 6.39 -14.50
C ALA A 45 1.92 6.02 -13.68
N ALA A 46 1.35 4.83 -13.91
CA ALA A 46 0.22 4.33 -13.12
C ALA A 46 0.62 4.04 -11.67
N THR A 47 1.85 3.58 -11.45
CA THR A 47 2.41 3.37 -10.09
C THR A 47 2.62 4.69 -9.38
N ASP A 48 3.21 5.67 -10.06
CA ASP A 48 3.43 7.01 -9.50
C ASP A 48 2.10 7.68 -9.16
N TYR A 49 1.08 7.55 -10.03
CA TYR A 49 -0.28 8.04 -9.77
C TYR A 49 -0.93 7.36 -8.56
N ALA A 50 -0.86 6.03 -8.46
CA ALA A 50 -1.42 5.29 -7.34
C ALA A 50 -0.74 5.65 -6.01
N PHE A 51 0.59 5.83 -6.04
CA PHE A 51 1.35 6.24 -4.86
C PHE A 51 0.98 7.65 -4.40
N GLY A 52 0.86 8.61 -5.32
CA GLY A 52 0.41 9.97 -4.99
C GLY A 52 -0.98 10.00 -4.33
N GLN A 53 -1.93 9.24 -4.89
CA GLN A 53 -3.27 9.10 -4.32
C GLN A 53 -3.25 8.48 -2.91
N ALA A 54 -2.40 7.46 -2.68
CA ALA A 54 -2.27 6.83 -1.38
C ALA A 54 -1.57 7.75 -0.35
N SER A 55 -0.57 8.54 -0.77
CA SER A 55 0.08 9.50 0.12
C SER A 55 -0.87 10.59 0.56
N ASP A 56 -1.64 11.19 -0.36
CA ASP A 56 -2.55 12.29 -0.05
C ASP A 56 -3.64 11.86 0.96
N GLN A 57 -4.10 10.61 0.87
CA GLN A 57 -5.05 10.04 1.84
C GLN A 57 -4.42 9.74 3.21
N THR A 58 -3.12 9.45 3.25
CA THR A 58 -2.44 8.99 4.47
C THR A 58 -1.98 10.14 5.37
N TRP A 59 -1.54 11.27 4.79
CA TRP A 59 -0.92 12.39 5.52
C TRP A 59 -1.92 13.39 6.15
N THR A 60 -3.21 13.29 5.82
CA THR A 60 -4.25 14.23 6.29
C THR A 60 -4.71 14.01 7.73
N THR A 61 -4.27 12.94 8.40
CA THR A 61 -4.58 12.74 9.83
C THR A 61 -3.32 12.34 10.57
N GLY A 62 -2.92 13.26 11.44
CA GLY A 62 -1.72 13.13 12.26
C GLY A 62 -1.82 11.99 13.28
N PRO A 63 -0.73 11.74 14.02
CA PRO A 63 -0.69 10.76 15.11
C PRO A 63 -1.42 11.27 16.36
N ASP A 64 -2.52 12.01 16.19
CA ASP A 64 -3.26 12.59 17.29
C ASP A 64 -4.18 11.56 17.94
N GLY A 65 -4.45 11.73 19.23
CA GLY A 65 -5.31 10.84 20.01
C GLY A 65 -4.55 9.69 20.67
N ASP A 66 -5.30 8.89 21.43
CA ASP A 66 -4.75 7.74 22.14
C ASP A 66 -4.30 6.62 21.17
N ARG A 67 -3.63 5.61 21.73
CA ARG A 67 -3.10 4.48 20.98
C ARG A 67 -4.16 3.74 20.16
N GLN A 68 -5.38 3.59 20.69
CA GLN A 68 -6.45 2.87 20.00
C GLN A 68 -7.00 3.67 18.83
N ALA A 69 -7.16 5.00 18.99
CA ALA A 69 -7.51 5.89 17.89
C ALA A 69 -6.46 5.85 16.77
N ARG A 70 -5.17 5.89 17.13
CA ARG A 70 -4.05 5.78 16.20
C ARG A 70 -4.02 4.45 15.44
N LEU A 71 -4.25 3.33 16.14
CA LEU A 71 -4.37 2.00 15.55
C LEU A 71 -5.51 1.95 14.53
N GLY A 72 -6.71 2.43 14.90
CA GLY A 72 -7.87 2.45 14.03
C GLY A 72 -7.61 3.22 12.74
N ILE A 73 -7.11 4.46 12.85
CA ILE A 73 -6.81 5.32 11.70
C ILE A 73 -5.75 4.68 10.78
N HIS A 74 -4.67 4.14 11.36
CA HIS A 74 -3.62 3.52 10.56
C HIS A 74 -4.13 2.28 9.83
N VAL A 75 -4.82 1.38 10.53
CA VAL A 75 -5.28 0.10 9.98
C VAL A 75 -6.34 0.32 8.90
N GLU A 76 -7.35 1.17 9.16
CA GLU A 76 -8.42 1.43 8.20
C GLU A 76 -7.85 1.97 6.88
N ARG A 77 -6.96 2.97 6.95
CA ARG A 77 -6.31 3.55 5.76
C ARG A 77 -5.48 2.52 5.03
N ARG A 78 -4.68 1.74 5.77
CA ARG A 78 -3.80 0.75 5.16
C ARG A 78 -4.61 -0.33 4.46
N ALA A 79 -5.73 -0.76 5.05
CA ALA A 79 -6.66 -1.71 4.48
C ALA A 79 -7.33 -1.15 3.21
N GLN A 80 -7.78 0.11 3.21
CA GLN A 80 -8.33 0.77 2.02
C GLN A 80 -7.30 0.84 0.88
N VAL A 81 -6.05 1.20 1.19
CA VAL A 81 -4.94 1.19 0.21
C VAL A 81 -4.72 -0.24 -0.33
N CYS A 82 -4.80 -1.26 0.52
CA CYS A 82 -4.72 -2.65 0.06
C CYS A 82 -5.86 -3.02 -0.89
N GLU A 83 -7.11 -2.77 -0.52
CA GLU A 83 -8.29 -3.04 -1.36
C GLU A 83 -8.18 -2.35 -2.74
N GLN A 84 -7.77 -1.08 -2.73
CA GLN A 84 -7.72 -0.28 -3.95
C GLN A 84 -6.58 -0.71 -4.89
N TRP A 85 -5.41 -1.04 -4.34
CA TRP A 85 -4.17 -1.15 -5.12
C TRP A 85 -3.56 -2.55 -5.18
N LEU A 86 -4.15 -3.56 -4.52
CA LEU A 86 -3.67 -4.94 -4.58
C LEU A 86 -3.48 -5.48 -6.01
N PRO A 87 -4.41 -5.28 -6.98
CA PRO A 87 -4.21 -5.76 -8.34
C PRO A 87 -2.98 -5.13 -9.03
N LEU A 88 -2.76 -3.84 -8.81
CA LEU A 88 -1.57 -3.14 -9.30
C LEU A 88 -0.31 -3.70 -8.62
N TRP A 89 -0.33 -3.87 -7.30
CA TRP A 89 0.80 -4.43 -6.54
C TRP A 89 1.22 -5.82 -7.04
N ARG A 90 0.25 -6.70 -7.31
CA ARG A 90 0.49 -8.02 -7.92
C ARG A 90 1.14 -7.90 -9.30
N ALA A 91 0.62 -7.03 -10.16
CA ALA A 91 1.18 -6.79 -11.50
C ALA A 91 2.63 -6.23 -11.45
N LEU A 92 2.95 -5.42 -10.44
CA LEU A 92 4.29 -4.92 -10.18
C LEU A 92 5.23 -6.03 -9.72
N ASN A 93 4.80 -6.87 -8.79
CA ASN A 93 5.63 -7.95 -8.25
C ASN A 93 5.98 -9.03 -9.27
N VAL A 94 5.07 -9.38 -10.17
CA VAL A 94 5.34 -10.33 -11.28
C VAL A 94 6.51 -9.87 -12.15
N ASN A 95 6.70 -8.55 -12.29
CA ASN A 95 7.75 -7.97 -13.13
C ASN A 95 8.88 -7.31 -12.33
N LYS A 96 8.96 -7.54 -11.03
CA LYS A 96 9.89 -6.84 -10.14
C LYS A 96 11.35 -6.97 -10.59
N GLY A 97 11.74 -8.10 -11.15
CA GLY A 97 13.11 -8.32 -11.66
C GLY A 97 13.44 -7.64 -13.00
N ALA A 98 12.44 -7.16 -13.73
CA ALA A 98 12.60 -6.71 -15.13
C ALA A 98 12.83 -5.20 -15.28
N SER A 99 12.63 -4.41 -14.22
CA SER A 99 12.79 -2.95 -14.28
C SER A 99 13.30 -2.38 -12.98
N LYS A 100 14.46 -1.72 -13.04
CA LYS A 100 15.02 -0.96 -11.92
C LYS A 100 14.08 0.18 -11.49
N ASP A 101 13.42 0.83 -12.44
CA ASP A 101 12.49 1.92 -12.13
C ASP A 101 11.36 1.46 -11.21
N LEU A 102 10.72 0.33 -11.52
CA LEU A 102 9.65 -0.21 -10.68
C LEU A 102 10.15 -0.71 -9.32
N GLN A 103 11.37 -1.26 -9.26
CA GLN A 103 12.00 -1.61 -7.99
C GLN A 103 12.17 -0.39 -7.10
N ASP A 104 12.69 0.72 -7.64
CA ASP A 104 12.92 1.94 -6.89
C ASP A 104 11.60 2.52 -6.32
N ARG A 105 10.46 2.40 -7.04
CA ARG A 105 9.13 2.80 -6.52
C ARG A 105 8.62 1.86 -5.44
N ILE A 106 8.78 0.54 -5.60
CA ILE A 106 8.40 -0.45 -4.58
C ILE A 106 9.16 -0.17 -3.28
N ASP A 107 10.45 0.13 -3.37
CA ASP A 107 11.29 0.47 -2.22
C ASP A 107 10.86 1.79 -1.57
N LEU A 108 10.47 2.78 -2.36
CA LEU A 108 9.91 4.05 -1.84
C LEU A 108 8.60 3.81 -1.07
N ILE A 109 7.69 3.00 -1.61
CA ILE A 109 6.42 2.64 -0.96
C ILE A 109 6.69 1.99 0.39
N ARG A 110 7.60 1.00 0.45
CA ARG A 110 7.95 0.32 1.70
C ARG A 110 8.57 1.27 2.72
N LYS A 111 9.48 2.15 2.30
CA LYS A 111 10.05 3.18 3.17
C LYS A 111 8.99 4.12 3.72
N ALA A 112 8.00 4.51 2.92
CA ALA A 112 6.89 5.36 3.36
C ALA A 112 6.02 4.65 4.41
N ILE A 113 5.76 3.35 4.25
CA ILE A 113 5.03 2.55 5.25
C ILE A 113 5.80 2.48 6.56
N VAL A 114 7.11 2.21 6.52
CA VAL A 114 8.00 2.21 7.70
C VAL A 114 7.96 3.55 8.42
N ALA A 115 8.15 4.66 7.69
CA ALA A 115 8.13 6.00 8.27
C ALA A 115 6.76 6.31 8.91
N ARG A 116 5.66 5.84 8.29
CA ARG A 116 4.32 6.01 8.85
C ARG A 116 4.15 5.27 10.17
N ILE A 117 4.65 4.03 10.28
CA ILE A 117 4.64 3.24 11.52
C ILE A 117 5.43 3.95 12.63
N GLU A 118 6.63 4.46 12.30
CA GLU A 118 7.47 5.19 13.24
C GLU A 118 6.80 6.46 13.76
N VAL A 119 6.10 7.20 12.89
CA VAL A 119 5.33 8.38 13.29
C VAL A 119 4.12 8.01 14.14
N MET A 120 3.34 7.01 13.74
CA MET A 120 2.09 6.64 14.43
C MET A 120 2.32 6.06 15.83
N TYR A 121 3.43 5.36 16.03
CA TYR A 121 3.71 4.66 17.29
C TYR A 121 4.98 5.17 17.96
N GLY A 122 5.41 6.39 17.63
CA GLY A 122 6.54 7.07 18.25
C GLY A 122 6.54 6.99 19.79
N PRO A 123 5.41 7.26 20.48
CA PRO A 123 5.34 7.16 21.93
C PRO A 123 5.72 5.77 22.45
N GLU A 124 5.11 4.71 21.91
CA GLU A 124 5.40 3.32 22.30
C GLU A 124 6.84 2.94 21.93
N LEU A 125 7.26 3.23 20.69
CA LEU A 125 8.58 2.87 20.19
C LEU A 125 9.73 3.60 20.91
N SER A 126 9.45 4.74 21.56
CA SER A 126 10.44 5.50 22.33
C SER A 126 11.02 4.72 23.51
N THR A 127 10.28 3.77 24.08
CA THR A 127 10.73 2.97 25.24
C THR A 127 11.69 1.85 24.86
N LEU A 128 11.84 1.56 23.58
CA LEU A 128 12.71 0.52 23.05
C LEU A 128 14.07 1.08 22.66
N SER A 129 15.13 0.28 22.86
CA SER A 129 16.43 0.52 22.25
C SER A 129 16.40 0.26 20.74
N ASP A 130 17.41 0.75 20.01
CA ASP A 130 17.40 0.79 18.54
C ASP A 130 17.12 -0.56 17.86
N LYS A 131 17.70 -1.64 18.37
CA LYS A 131 17.55 -2.98 17.76
C LYS A 131 16.12 -3.51 17.94
N PRO A 132 15.54 -3.62 19.15
CA PRO A 132 14.13 -3.98 19.36
C PRO A 132 13.15 -3.04 18.66
N ARG A 133 13.43 -1.73 18.64
CA ARG A 133 12.61 -0.75 17.89
C ARG A 133 12.53 -1.11 16.42
N ARG A 134 13.69 -1.31 15.78
CA ARG A 134 13.77 -1.69 14.36
C ARG A 134 13.07 -3.03 14.09
N GLN A 135 13.25 -4.02 14.96
CA GLN A 135 12.59 -5.33 14.82
C GLN A 135 11.07 -5.20 14.90
N THR A 136 10.55 -4.37 15.81
CA THR A 136 9.12 -4.13 15.99
C THR A 136 8.52 -3.44 14.75
N VAL A 137 9.17 -2.38 14.25
CA VAL A 137 8.72 -1.66 13.06
C VAL A 137 8.70 -2.57 11.83
N LEU A 138 9.74 -3.37 11.61
CA LEU A 138 9.80 -4.32 10.49
C LEU A 138 8.77 -5.45 10.62
N ALA A 139 8.47 -5.91 11.83
CA ALA A 139 7.41 -6.89 12.06
C ALA A 139 6.03 -6.33 11.73
N ILE A 140 5.75 -5.07 12.11
CA ILE A 140 4.50 -4.39 11.77
C ILE A 140 4.41 -4.16 10.25
N GLU A 141 5.49 -3.70 9.59
CA GLU A 141 5.49 -3.50 8.14
C GLU A 141 5.18 -4.79 7.37
N ALA A 142 5.82 -5.89 7.76
CA ALA A 142 5.58 -7.20 7.15
C ALA A 142 4.14 -7.69 7.39
N LEU A 143 3.58 -7.43 8.58
CA LEU A 143 2.20 -7.78 8.93
C LEU A 143 1.18 -7.02 8.07
N VAL A 144 1.44 -5.75 7.76
CA VAL A 144 0.53 -4.89 6.99
C VAL A 144 0.84 -4.87 5.48
N ASP A 145 1.53 -5.90 4.96
CA ASP A 145 1.77 -6.06 3.53
C ASP A 145 0.47 -6.32 2.73
N PHE A 146 0.49 -5.99 1.44
CA PHE A 146 -0.63 -6.24 0.53
C PHE A 146 -1.05 -7.71 0.48
N GLU A 147 -0.10 -8.65 0.44
CA GLU A 147 -0.44 -10.08 0.38
C GLU A 147 -0.86 -10.64 1.75
N SER A 148 -0.48 -9.97 2.84
CA SER A 148 -1.02 -10.27 4.17
C SER A 148 -2.51 -9.93 4.23
N TRP A 149 -2.90 -8.74 3.75
CA TRP A 149 -4.31 -8.35 3.60
C TRP A 149 -5.06 -9.32 2.69
N ALA A 150 -4.54 -9.56 1.49
CA ALA A 150 -5.18 -10.42 0.51
C ALA A 150 -5.41 -11.83 1.06
N ARG A 151 -4.48 -12.38 1.83
CA ARG A 151 -4.66 -13.70 2.45
C ARG A 151 -5.82 -13.72 3.45
N MET A 152 -5.97 -12.67 4.26
CA MET A 152 -7.12 -12.55 5.18
C MET A 152 -8.45 -12.50 4.44
N ARG A 153 -8.50 -11.79 3.31
CA ARG A 153 -9.73 -11.57 2.52
C ARG A 153 -10.05 -12.76 1.62
N ASP A 154 -9.10 -13.16 0.78
CA ASP A 154 -9.28 -14.15 -0.28
C ASP A 154 -9.27 -15.59 0.25
N PHE A 155 -8.39 -15.90 1.22
CA PHE A 155 -8.19 -17.26 1.70
C PHE A 155 -8.96 -17.55 3.00
N PHE A 156 -8.92 -16.62 3.96
CA PHE A 156 -9.64 -16.78 5.23
C PHE A 156 -11.08 -16.24 5.18
N GLY A 157 -11.47 -15.55 4.10
CA GLY A 157 -12.85 -15.10 3.89
C GLY A 157 -13.30 -14.01 4.87
N LEU A 158 -12.38 -13.31 5.55
CA LEU A 158 -12.71 -12.28 6.51
C LEU A 158 -13.33 -11.08 5.80
N SER A 159 -14.32 -10.44 6.42
CA SER A 159 -14.82 -9.11 6.05
C SER A 159 -13.73 -8.03 6.20
N PHE A 160 -14.00 -6.82 5.70
CA PHE A 160 -13.06 -5.71 5.81
C PHE A 160 -12.86 -5.36 7.29
N GLU A 161 -13.96 -5.33 8.04
CA GLU A 161 -14.02 -5.04 9.46
C GLU A 161 -13.28 -6.11 10.28
N GLU A 162 -13.48 -7.40 9.97
CA GLU A 162 -12.77 -8.49 10.63
C GLU A 162 -11.27 -8.46 10.33
N GLY A 163 -10.87 -8.20 9.08
CA GLY A 163 -9.46 -8.04 8.70
C GLY A 163 -8.81 -6.88 9.44
N CYS A 164 -9.49 -5.74 9.53
CA CYS A 164 -9.05 -4.59 10.33
C CYS A 164 -8.91 -4.96 11.81
N ALA A 165 -9.88 -5.67 12.40
CA ALA A 165 -9.81 -6.09 13.80
C ALA A 165 -8.60 -7.01 14.08
N VAL A 166 -8.28 -7.92 13.15
CA VAL A 166 -7.09 -8.77 13.25
C VAL A 166 -5.80 -7.94 13.25
N TRP A 167 -5.67 -7.00 12.31
CA TRP A 167 -4.52 -6.12 12.25
C TRP A 167 -4.39 -5.23 13.47
N ILE A 168 -5.47 -4.62 13.95
CA ILE A 168 -5.45 -3.80 15.19
C ILE A 168 -4.92 -4.63 16.35
N ARG A 169 -5.51 -5.80 16.61
CA ARG A 169 -5.08 -6.68 17.71
C ARG A 169 -3.61 -7.09 17.60
N ALA A 170 -3.18 -7.46 16.40
CA ALA A 170 -1.83 -7.94 16.15
C ALA A 170 -0.79 -6.82 16.31
N ILE A 171 -1.03 -5.63 15.74
CA ILE A 171 -0.14 -4.47 15.90
C ILE A 171 -0.09 -4.04 17.36
N ASP A 172 -1.25 -3.99 18.03
CA ASP A 172 -1.34 -3.64 19.44
C ASP A 172 -0.53 -4.60 20.32
N SER A 173 -0.53 -5.90 19.99
CA SER A 173 0.27 -6.89 20.73
C SER A 173 1.78 -6.79 20.48
N LEU A 174 2.21 -6.19 19.36
CA LEU A 174 3.62 -6.01 19.01
C LEU A 174 4.22 -4.73 19.63
N LEU A 175 3.39 -3.76 19.97
CA LEU A 175 3.81 -2.49 20.53
C LEU A 175 4.02 -2.59 22.06
N PRO A 176 5.13 -2.05 22.61
CA PRO A 176 5.32 -1.96 24.06
C PRO A 176 4.27 -1.05 24.70
N PRO A 177 4.09 -1.06 26.04
CA PRO A 177 3.14 -0.18 26.72
C PRO A 177 3.37 1.30 26.36
N THR A 178 2.27 2.05 26.21
CA THR A 178 2.35 3.50 26.03
C THR A 178 2.97 4.14 27.28
N PRO A 179 3.98 5.02 27.15
CA PRO A 179 4.51 5.77 28.28
C PRO A 179 3.40 6.54 29.00
N ALA A 180 3.51 6.70 30.32
CA ALA A 180 2.66 7.66 31.01
C ALA A 180 3.01 9.08 30.54
N ASP A 181 1.98 9.92 30.33
CA ASP A 181 2.18 11.33 30.04
C ASP A 181 3.03 11.94 31.16
N SER A 182 4.20 12.48 30.79
CA SER A 182 5.16 13.10 31.72
C SER A 182 4.82 14.57 31.98
#